data_AF-A0A959QML3-F1
#
_entry.id   AF-A0A959QML3-F1
#
_cell.length_a   1.000
_cell.length_b   1.000
_cell.length_c   1.000
_cell.angle_alpha   90.00
_cell.angle_beta   90.00
_cell.angle_gamma   90.00
#
_symmetry.space_group_name_H-M   'P 1'
#
loop_
_entity.id
_entity.type
_entity.pdbx_description
1 polymer ?
#
loop_
_entity_poly.entity_id
_entity_poly.type
_entity_poly.pdbx_seq_one_letter_code
_entity_poly.pdbx_strand_id
1 'polypeptide(L)'
;AKPAAVATTAAATSKKDDLTKVEGIGPKIAGLLNDAGIMSFADLAATKVASIEQILSNAGPRYATHKPDTWPAQAKMAAEGKWDELKKWQDELDGGRVVESKSEEQ
;
A
#
# COMPACT_ATOMS: atom_id res chain seq x y z
N ALA A 1 20.89 -15.45 -2.57
CA ALA A 1 20.05 -14.93 -3.67
C ALA A 1 18.62 -15.39 -3.44
N LYS A 2 17.64 -14.48 -3.46
CA LYS A 2 16.22 -14.81 -3.47
C LYS A 2 15.69 -14.38 -4.85
N PRO A 3 15.50 -15.31 -5.80
CA PRO A 3 15.15 -14.98 -7.18
C PRO A 3 13.64 -14.89 -7.38
N ALA A 4 13.26 -14.20 -8.47
CA ALA A 4 11.98 -14.23 -9.20
C ALA A 4 10.74 -13.60 -8.52
N ALA A 5 9.91 -12.80 -9.19
CA ALA A 5 9.61 -12.79 -10.63
C ALA A 5 9.49 -11.38 -11.23
N VAL A 6 10.05 -11.26 -12.44
CA VAL A 6 9.86 -10.20 -13.42
C VAL A 6 8.87 -10.70 -14.47
N ALA A 7 7.76 -9.99 -14.69
CA ALA A 7 6.94 -9.97 -15.91
C ALA A 7 5.84 -8.90 -15.71
N THR A 8 6.02 -7.63 -16.10
CA THR A 8 6.00 -7.04 -17.45
C THR A 8 4.57 -6.72 -17.96
N THR A 9 4.39 -5.42 -18.24
CA THR A 9 3.41 -4.72 -19.09
C THR A 9 1.97 -4.49 -18.60
N ALA A 10 1.77 -3.33 -17.97
CA ALA A 10 0.80 -2.35 -18.48
C ALA A 10 1.57 -1.10 -18.91
N ALA A 11 1.62 -0.86 -20.22
CA ALA A 11 2.24 0.31 -20.80
C ALA A 11 1.38 1.56 -20.56
N ALA A 12 2.03 2.66 -20.20
CA ALA A 12 2.02 3.93 -20.93
C ALA A 12 1.82 5.16 -20.03
N THR A 13 2.75 6.09 -20.25
CA THR A 13 2.82 7.48 -19.77
C THR A 13 3.32 7.65 -18.35
N SER A 14 4.28 8.57 -18.20
CA SER A 14 4.93 9.05 -16.99
C SER A 14 3.98 9.68 -15.97
N LYS A 15 2.84 9.05 -15.69
CA LYS A 15 1.83 9.45 -14.71
C LYS A 15 2.03 8.62 -13.45
N LYS A 16 2.21 9.33 -12.34
CA LYS A 16 2.15 8.77 -10.98
C LYS A 16 1.00 7.77 -10.87
N ASP A 17 1.26 6.62 -10.25
CA ASP A 17 0.19 5.70 -9.90
C ASP A 17 -0.73 6.35 -8.87
N ASP A 18 -1.99 5.92 -8.90
CA ASP A 18 -2.97 6.35 -7.93
C ASP A 18 -2.81 5.55 -6.63
N LEU A 19 -1.88 5.98 -5.79
CA LEU A 19 -1.62 5.36 -4.48
C LEU A 19 -2.86 5.31 -3.58
N THR A 20 -3.93 6.07 -3.87
CA THR A 20 -5.20 6.02 -3.12
C THR A 20 -5.96 4.70 -3.28
N LYS A 21 -5.54 3.83 -4.20
CA LYS A 21 -6.05 2.46 -4.34
C LYS A 21 -5.64 1.54 -3.19
N VAL A 22 -4.59 1.91 -2.45
CA VAL A 22 -4.15 1.21 -1.25
C VAL A 22 -5.02 1.67 -0.08
N GLU A 23 -5.56 0.72 0.68
CA GLU A 23 -6.47 1.03 1.76
C GLU A 23 -5.73 1.77 2.90
N GLY A 24 -6.34 2.84 3.40
CA GLY A 24 -5.71 3.73 4.38
C GLY A 24 -4.81 4.81 3.77
N ILE A 25 -4.49 4.75 2.47
CA ILE A 25 -3.84 5.86 1.75
C ILE A 25 -4.92 6.80 1.21
N GLY A 26 -5.15 7.91 1.91
CA GLY A 26 -5.99 9.00 1.40
C GLY A 26 -5.24 9.90 0.40
N PRO A 27 -5.94 10.80 -0.31
CA PRO A 27 -5.33 11.73 -1.27
C PRO A 27 -4.23 12.61 -0.66
N LYS A 28 -4.34 12.93 0.65
CA LYS A 28 -3.30 13.66 1.38
C LYS A 28 -2.04 12.83 1.60
N ILE A 29 -2.19 11.56 1.98
CA ILE A 29 -1.08 10.63 2.20
C ILE A 29 -0.40 10.33 0.88
N ALA A 30 -1.17 10.08 -0.18
CA ALA A 30 -0.64 9.93 -1.53
C ALA A 30 0.20 11.16 -1.93
N GLY A 31 -0.25 12.38 -1.60
CA GLY A 31 0.55 13.59 -1.79
C GLY A 31 1.89 13.56 -1.04
N LEU A 32 1.88 13.22 0.25
CA LEU A 32 3.09 13.13 1.08
C LEU A 32 4.09 12.09 0.57
N LEU A 33 3.59 10.92 0.15
CA LEU A 33 4.41 9.86 -0.43
C LEU A 33 5.03 10.31 -1.76
N ASN A 34 4.24 10.98 -2.61
CA ASN A 34 4.72 11.56 -3.85
C ASN A 34 5.80 12.62 -3.62
N ASP A 35 5.66 13.48 -2.60
CA ASP A 35 6.68 14.46 -2.22
C ASP A 35 7.96 13.80 -1.70
N ALA A 36 7.84 12.61 -1.09
CA ALA A 36 8.96 11.78 -0.69
C ALA A 36 9.59 10.97 -1.85
N GLY A 37 9.09 11.11 -3.08
CA GLY A 37 9.58 10.41 -4.27
C GLY A 37 8.93 9.05 -4.52
N ILE A 38 7.92 8.67 -3.74
CA ILE A 38 7.15 7.44 -3.92
C ILE A 38 5.98 7.76 -4.83
N MET A 39 6.16 7.48 -6.12
CA MET A 39 5.26 7.92 -7.19
C MET A 39 4.49 6.78 -7.83
N SER A 40 4.90 5.54 -7.58
CA SER A 40 4.30 4.32 -8.13
C SER A 40 3.99 3.27 -7.05
N PHE A 41 3.11 2.33 -7.37
CA PHE A 41 2.86 1.16 -6.51
C PHE A 41 4.13 0.33 -6.30
N ALA A 42 4.98 0.25 -7.33
CA ALA A 42 6.26 -0.41 -7.26
C ALA A 42 7.22 0.29 -6.27
N ASP A 43 7.27 1.62 -6.29
CA ASP A 43 8.08 2.39 -5.34
C ASP A 43 7.59 2.18 -3.91
N LEU A 44 6.27 2.20 -3.71
CA LEU A 44 5.66 2.00 -2.39
C LEU A 44 5.91 0.58 -1.87
N ALA A 45 5.81 -0.43 -2.74
CA ALA A 45 6.12 -1.81 -2.41
C ALA A 45 7.61 -2.05 -2.10
N ALA A 46 8.50 -1.31 -2.75
CA ALA A 46 9.94 -1.35 -2.50
C ALA A 46 10.35 -0.56 -1.25
N THR A 47 9.50 0.38 -0.81
CA THR A 47 9.74 1.20 0.38
C THR A 47 9.44 0.42 1.65
N LYS A 48 10.31 0.56 2.66
CA LYS A 48 10.11 -0.06 3.96
C LYS A 48 9.01 0.66 4.75
N VAL A 49 8.23 -0.10 5.51
CA VAL A 49 7.20 0.42 6.42
C VAL A 49 7.77 1.52 7.33
N ALA A 50 8.93 1.30 7.94
CA ALA A 50 9.59 2.29 8.79
C ALA A 50 9.86 3.64 8.09
N SER A 51 10.24 3.61 6.81
CA SER A 51 10.45 4.83 6.02
C SER A 51 9.13 5.56 5.76
N ILE A 52 8.06 4.81 5.48
CA ILE A 52 6.71 5.34 5.32
C ILE A 52 6.23 5.98 6.62
N GLU A 53 6.40 5.30 7.76
CA GLU A 53 6.07 5.82 9.09
C GLU A 53 6.81 7.12 9.41
N GLN A 54 8.10 7.23 9.03
CA GLN A 54 8.85 8.47 9.18
C GLN A 54 8.27 9.60 8.34
N ILE A 55 7.88 9.34 7.08
CA ILE A 55 7.24 10.33 6.20
C ILE A 55 5.91 10.81 6.80
N LEU A 56 5.08 9.88 7.27
CA LEU A 56 3.79 10.19 7.91
C LEU A 56 3.97 10.98 9.21
N SER A 57 4.94 10.58 10.04
CA SER A 57 5.26 11.25 11.31
C SER A 57 5.74 12.69 11.07
N ASN A 58 6.58 12.90 10.06
CA ASN A 58 7.02 14.24 9.65
C ASN A 58 5.87 15.10 9.12
N ALA A 59 4.89 14.50 8.46
CA ALA A 59 3.70 15.20 7.98
C ALA A 59 2.72 15.58 9.10
N GLY A 60 2.79 14.88 10.23
CA GLY A 60 2.12 15.25 11.48
C GLY A 60 1.41 14.09 12.18
N PRO A 61 1.07 14.27 13.47
CA PRO A 61 0.53 13.21 14.33
C PRO A 61 -0.82 12.66 13.84
N ARG A 62 -1.56 13.41 13.02
CA ARG A 62 -2.82 12.95 12.40
C ARG A 62 -2.61 11.78 11.44
N TYR A 63 -1.44 11.68 10.82
CA TYR A 63 -1.13 10.61 9.87
C TYR A 63 -0.47 9.41 10.55
N ALA A 64 0.18 9.62 11.70
CA ALA A 64 0.81 8.57 12.49
C ALA A 64 -0.18 7.55 13.10
N THR A 65 -1.48 7.86 13.10
CA THR A 65 -2.54 6.92 13.51
C THR A 65 -2.81 5.86 12.44
N HIS A 66 -2.45 6.09 11.18
CA HIS A 66 -2.55 5.07 10.13
C HIS A 66 -1.48 3.99 10.30
N LYS A 67 -1.81 2.77 9.89
CA LYS A 67 -0.90 1.63 9.92
C LYS A 67 -0.38 1.34 8.51
N PRO A 68 0.82 1.81 8.15
CA PRO A 68 1.39 1.53 6.84
C PRO A 68 1.92 0.10 6.68
N ASP A 69 1.78 -0.75 7.70
CA ASP A 69 2.24 -2.15 7.68
C ASP A 69 1.73 -2.93 6.46
N THR A 70 0.47 -2.70 6.06
CA THR A 70 -0.16 -3.38 4.93
C THR A 70 0.06 -2.68 3.60
N TRP A 71 0.52 -1.42 3.59
CA TRP A 71 0.63 -0.63 2.36
C TRP A 71 1.62 -1.19 1.35
N PRO A 72 2.86 -1.59 1.72
CA PRO A 72 3.77 -2.19 0.76
C PRO A 72 3.24 -3.50 0.17
N ALA A 73 2.52 -4.30 0.97
CA ALA A 73 1.93 -5.55 0.51
C ALA A 73 0.76 -5.30 -0.48
N GLN A 74 -0.14 -4.38 -0.15
CA GLN A 74 -1.21 -3.94 -1.04
C GLN A 74 -0.65 -3.32 -2.32
N ALA A 75 0.36 -2.45 -2.21
CA ALA A 75 1.01 -1.82 -3.33
C ALA A 75 1.69 -2.86 -4.25
N LYS A 76 2.30 -3.89 -3.67
CA LYS A 76 2.87 -4.99 -4.45
C LYS A 76 1.80 -5.71 -5.27
N MET A 77 0.65 -6.03 -4.68
CA MET A 77 -0.46 -6.65 -5.41
C MET A 77 -1.05 -5.73 -6.48
N ALA A 78 -1.18 -4.43 -6.19
CA ALA A 78 -1.60 -3.41 -7.15
C ALA A 78 -0.62 -3.30 -8.33
N ALA A 79 0.69 -3.30 -8.06
CA ALA A 79 1.75 -3.29 -9.07
C ALA A 79 1.74 -4.57 -9.92
N GLU A 80 1.38 -5.71 -9.32
CA GLU A 80 1.20 -7.00 -10.00
C GLU A 80 -0.15 -7.09 -10.76
N GLY A 81 -1.01 -6.07 -10.66
CA GLY A 81 -2.34 -6.07 -11.29
C GLY A 81 -3.36 -6.99 -10.63
N LYS A 82 -3.08 -7.49 -9.43
CA LYS A 82 -3.92 -8.41 -8.65
C LYS A 82 -5.06 -7.68 -7.94
N TRP A 83 -5.83 -6.91 -8.69
CA TRP A 83 -6.90 -6.07 -8.15
C TRP A 83 -8.04 -6.88 -7.53
N ASP A 84 -8.37 -8.04 -8.09
CA ASP A 84 -9.39 -8.94 -7.53
C ASP A 84 -8.97 -9.55 -6.19
N GLU A 85 -7.71 -9.99 -6.08
CA GLU A 85 -7.15 -10.56 -4.84
C GLU A 85 -6.97 -9.47 -3.78
N LEU A 86 -6.49 -8.29 -4.17
CA LEU A 86 -6.39 -7.13 -3.29
C LEU A 86 -7.77 -6.69 -2.78
N LYS A 87 -8.78 -6.65 -3.65
CA LYS A 87 -10.14 -6.28 -3.25
C LYS A 87 -10.74 -7.32 -2.31
N LYS A 88 -10.52 -8.61 -2.57
CA LYS A 88 -10.94 -9.68 -1.66
C LYS A 88 -10.25 -9.56 -0.30
N TRP A 89 -8.94 -9.33 -0.30
CA TRP A 89 -8.20 -9.11 0.94
C TRP A 89 -8.67 -7.86 1.68
N GLN A 90 -8.97 -6.77 0.98
CA GLN A 90 -9.55 -5.55 1.55
C GLN A 90 -10.96 -5.75 2.09
N ASP A 91 -11.79 -6.56 1.44
CA ASP A 91 -13.15 -6.90 1.90
C ASP A 91 -13.09 -7.79 3.16
N GLU A 92 -12.09 -8.66 3.24
CA GLU A 92 -11.77 -9.44 4.44
C GLU A 92 -11.08 -8.61 5.53
N LEU A 93 -10.60 -7.40 5.24
CA LEU A 93 -10.04 -6.46 6.22
C LEU A 93 -11.13 -5.50 6.69
N ASP A 94 -11.41 -5.46 7.98
CA ASP A 94 -12.39 -4.54 8.56
C ASP A 94 -11.76 -3.14 8.68
N GLY A 95 -11.80 -2.36 7.60
CA GLY A 95 -11.27 -1.00 7.53
C GLY A 95 -9.76 -0.90 7.71
N GLY A 96 -8.99 -1.83 7.13
CA GLY A 96 -7.52 -1.83 7.18
C GLY A 96 -6.92 -2.44 8.45
N ARG A 97 -7.70 -3.15 9.26
CA ARG A 97 -7.20 -4.06 10.31
C ARG A 97 -7.38 -5.50 9.88
N VAL A 98 -6.35 -6.32 10.13
CA VAL A 98 -6.51 -7.78 10.18
C VAL A 98 -7.55 -8.06 11.27
N VAL A 99 -8.81 -8.22 10.87
CA VAL A 99 -9.74 -9.00 11.66
C VAL A 99 -9.22 -10.42 11.56
N GLU A 100 -8.35 -10.76 12.51
CA GLU A 100 -8.04 -12.14 12.78
C GLU A 100 -9.39 -12.81 13.02
N SER A 101 -9.79 -13.63 12.06
CA SER A 101 -11.00 -14.44 12.14
C SER A 101 -10.84 -15.34 13.36
N LYS A 102 -11.37 -14.88 14.48
CA LYS A 102 -11.69 -15.75 15.60
C LYS A 102 -13.20 -15.91 15.64
N SER A 103 -13.74 -16.55 14.60
CA SER A 103 -14.85 -17.47 14.79
C SER A 103 -14.27 -18.83 15.20
N GLU A 104 -13.67 -18.87 16.39
CA GLU A 104 -13.47 -20.10 17.13
C GLU A 104 -14.70 -20.24 18.03
N GLU A 105 -15.62 -21.12 17.61
CA GLU A 105 -16.60 -21.89 18.39
C GLU A 105 -17.51 -21.16 19.41
N GLN A 106 -18.82 -21.10 19.10
CA GLN A 106 -19.91 -21.79 19.83
C GLN A 106 -21.26 -21.65 19.12
#